data_AF-A0A0R2G1Q6-F1
#
_entry.id   AF-A0A0R2G1Q6-F1
#
_cell.length_a   1.000
_cell.length_b   1.000
_cell.length_c   1.000
_cell.angle_alpha   90.00
_cell.angle_beta   90.00
_cell.angle_gamma   90.00
#
_symmetry.space_group_name_H-M   'P 1'
#
loop_
_entity.id
_entity.type
_entity.pdbx_description
1 polymer ?
#
loop_
_entity_poly.entity_id
_entity_poly.type
_entity_poly.pdbx_seq_one_letter_code
_entity_poly.pdbx_strand_id
1 'polypeptide(L)'
;MGGNHVSKYQQVCPNCGAKIPKKTTVCPYCGAILTGAAAAQPNAKPKIAASWTKVKPKARPHGEKWYRNPWILVTIAIFALFGMWVLQKISINHDSAAHMVQTAVLDGHDDYKGATAKWNQKANSVIVTIPASAPVLQNFQHGKLKKWNTLVQALQKESSQIAGLNNGVSNIQVLNPQSHRHVILQIKSGKVAYNVSDDL
;
A
#
# COMPACT_ATOMS: atom_id res chain seq x y z
N MET A 1 40.11 24.39 -10.73
CA MET A 1 39.47 24.12 -9.42
C MET A 1 38.02 24.60 -9.51
N GLY A 2 37.07 23.68 -9.36
CA GLY A 2 35.68 23.79 -9.81
C GLY A 2 34.87 24.86 -9.08
N GLY A 3 34.20 25.71 -9.86
CA GLY A 3 33.37 26.82 -9.39
C GLY A 3 31.99 26.40 -8.88
N ASN A 4 31.49 27.22 -7.96
CA ASN A 4 30.23 27.14 -7.23
C ASN A 4 28.98 27.03 -8.12
N HIS A 5 28.10 26.07 -7.80
CA HIS A 5 26.69 26.12 -8.22
C HIS A 5 25.78 26.32 -7.01
N VAL A 6 25.27 27.56 -6.88
CA VAL A 6 24.23 27.95 -5.93
C VAL A 6 22.93 27.23 -6.29
N SER A 7 22.54 26.24 -5.48
CA SER A 7 21.35 25.40 -5.69
C SER A 7 20.05 26.11 -5.29
N LYS A 8 19.56 27.01 -6.16
CA LYS A 8 18.40 27.87 -5.85
C LYS A 8 17.03 27.29 -6.25
N TYR A 9 16.75 26.00 -6.01
CA TYR A 9 15.44 25.43 -6.36
C TYR A 9 14.99 24.27 -5.47
N GLN A 10 14.88 24.48 -4.14
CA GLN A 10 14.14 23.57 -3.25
C GLN A 10 12.71 24.09 -3.00
N GLN A 11 11.70 23.23 -3.21
CA GLN A 11 10.35 23.37 -2.66
C GLN A 11 10.19 22.38 -1.50
N VAL A 12 9.25 22.63 -0.60
CA VAL A 12 8.94 21.72 0.50
C VAL A 12 7.74 20.88 0.08
N CYS A 13 7.83 19.57 0.23
CA CYS A 13 6.72 18.68 -0.02
C CYS A 13 5.58 19.01 0.97
N PRO A 14 4.37 19.35 0.49
CA PRO A 14 3.24 19.64 1.37
C PRO A 14 2.77 18.40 2.16
N ASN A 15 3.11 17.19 1.70
CA ASN A 15 2.67 15.96 2.34
C ASN A 15 3.59 15.50 3.50
N CYS A 16 4.91 15.64 3.35
CA CYS A 16 5.87 15.14 4.35
C CYS A 16 6.87 16.17 4.88
N GLY A 17 6.81 17.42 4.40
CA GLY A 17 7.74 18.47 4.82
C GLY A 17 9.18 18.32 4.30
N ALA A 18 9.47 17.29 3.49
CA ALA A 18 10.81 17.09 2.93
C ALA A 18 11.16 18.18 1.91
N LYS A 19 12.40 18.67 1.95
CA LYS A 19 12.94 19.59 0.95
C LYS A 19 13.28 18.82 -0.31
N ILE A 20 12.71 19.23 -1.43
CA ILE A 20 12.76 18.51 -2.69
C ILE A 20 12.99 19.48 -3.87
N PRO A 21 13.54 19.02 -5.00
CA PRO A 21 13.73 19.87 -6.16
C PRO A 21 12.40 20.42 -6.71
N LYS A 22 12.40 21.67 -7.21
CA LYS A 22 11.18 22.29 -7.78
C LYS A 22 10.60 21.57 -9.01
N LYS A 23 11.38 20.72 -9.66
CA LYS A 23 11.01 20.02 -10.91
C LYS A 23 10.57 18.57 -10.69
N THR A 24 10.43 18.12 -9.45
CA THR A 24 10.04 16.74 -9.17
C THR A 24 8.53 16.63 -9.14
N THR A 25 7.97 15.83 -10.04
CA THR A 25 6.53 15.54 -10.11
C THR A 25 6.09 14.60 -9.00
N VAL A 26 7.02 13.84 -8.39
CA VAL A 26 6.76 12.91 -7.31
C VAL A 26 7.82 13.10 -6.22
N CYS A 27 7.40 13.18 -4.97
CA CYS A 27 8.30 13.28 -3.83
C CYS A 27 9.03 11.93 -3.62
N PRO A 28 10.37 11.87 -3.64
CA PRO A 28 11.12 10.63 -3.44
C PRO A 28 11.07 10.13 -1.98
N TYR A 29 10.67 10.99 -1.05
CA TYR A 29 10.66 10.65 0.39
C TYR A 29 9.33 10.07 0.86
N CYS A 30 8.21 10.41 0.21
CA CYS A 30 6.88 9.94 0.61
C CYS A 30 5.99 9.48 -0.55
N GLY A 31 6.46 9.56 -1.80
CA GLY A 31 5.69 9.15 -2.98
C GLY A 31 4.57 10.10 -3.42
N ALA A 32 4.40 11.25 -2.75
CA ALA A 32 3.33 12.19 -3.09
C ALA A 32 3.56 12.86 -4.45
N ILE A 33 2.51 12.94 -5.28
CA ILE A 33 2.53 13.66 -6.56
C ILE A 33 2.43 15.17 -6.29
N LEU A 34 3.34 15.93 -6.86
CA LEU A 34 3.51 17.36 -6.65
C LEU A 34 3.08 18.09 -7.92
N THR A 35 1.78 18.32 -8.06
CA THR A 35 1.23 19.12 -9.15
C THR A 35 1.48 20.61 -8.86
N GLY A 36 2.69 21.08 -9.14
CA GLY A 36 3.02 22.51 -9.11
C GLY A 36 2.33 23.23 -10.26
N ALA A 37 1.18 23.84 -9.98
CA ALA A 37 0.38 24.55 -10.96
C ALA A 37 1.11 25.77 -11.55
N ALA A 38 1.44 25.69 -12.84
CA ALA A 38 1.15 26.77 -13.77
C ALA A 38 0.39 26.12 -14.94
N ALA A 39 -0.93 26.05 -14.79
CA ALA A 39 -1.82 25.93 -15.92
C ALA A 39 -1.54 27.13 -16.83
N ALA A 40 -0.70 26.94 -17.85
CA ALA A 40 -0.70 27.80 -19.01
C ALA A 40 -2.05 27.60 -19.70
N GLN A 41 -3.01 28.44 -19.33
CA GLN A 41 -4.18 28.69 -20.17
C GLN A 41 -3.65 29.12 -21.54
N PRO A 42 -4.01 28.45 -22.66
CA PRO A 42 -3.68 28.94 -23.98
C PRO A 42 -4.65 30.08 -24.33
N ASN A 43 -4.55 31.20 -23.60
CA ASN A 43 -5.24 32.44 -23.92
C ASN A 43 -4.32 33.27 -24.84
N ALA A 44 -4.05 32.74 -26.03
CA ALA A 44 -3.54 33.54 -27.14
C ALA A 44 -4.55 33.42 -28.27
N LYS A 45 -5.46 34.40 -28.36
CA LYS A 45 -6.24 34.64 -29.59
C LYS A 45 -5.24 34.84 -30.73
N PRO A 46 -5.16 33.95 -31.73
CA PRO A 46 -4.40 34.26 -32.92
C PRO A 46 -5.15 35.37 -33.65
N LYS A 47 -4.48 36.49 -33.93
CA LYS A 47 -4.92 37.43 -34.96
C LYS A 47 -4.79 36.72 -36.31
N ILE A 48 -5.78 35.90 -36.67
CA ILE A 48 -5.94 35.41 -38.04
C ILE A 48 -6.46 36.57 -38.88
N ALA A 49 -5.53 37.23 -39.57
CA ALA A 49 -5.85 38.05 -40.72
C ALA A 49 -6.68 37.21 -41.70
N ALA A 50 -7.76 37.82 -42.19
CA ALA A 50 -8.72 37.22 -43.10
C ALA A 50 -8.02 36.63 -44.34
N SER A 51 -8.10 35.31 -44.48
CA SER A 51 -8.04 34.66 -45.79
C SER A 51 -9.23 33.70 -45.90
N TRP A 52 -10.29 34.20 -46.54
CA TRP A 52 -11.48 33.44 -46.87
C TRP A 52 -11.21 32.57 -48.09
N THR A 53 -10.41 31.52 -47.94
CA THR A 53 -10.48 30.40 -48.88
C THR A 53 -11.65 29.53 -48.49
N LYS A 54 -12.55 29.34 -49.45
CA LYS A 54 -13.82 28.64 -49.36
C LYS A 54 -13.61 27.16 -49.01
N VAL A 55 -13.45 26.83 -47.72
CA VAL A 55 -13.41 25.44 -47.26
C VAL A 55 -14.85 24.92 -47.20
N LYS A 56 -15.19 24.00 -48.10
CA LYS A 56 -16.48 23.30 -48.10
C LYS A 56 -16.60 22.48 -46.80
N PRO A 57 -17.67 22.64 -46.00
CA PRO A 57 -17.87 21.80 -44.83
C PRO A 57 -18.09 20.35 -45.28
N LYS A 58 -17.20 19.45 -44.88
CA LYS A 58 -17.38 18.01 -45.07
C LYS A 58 -18.56 17.58 -44.20
N ALA A 59 -19.64 17.14 -44.83
CA ALA A 59 -20.81 16.59 -44.16
C ALA A 59 -20.37 15.49 -43.17
N ARG A 60 -20.73 15.65 -41.90
CA ARG A 60 -20.58 14.60 -40.89
C ARG A 60 -21.66 13.55 -41.19
N PRO A 61 -21.33 12.25 -41.31
CA PRO A 61 -22.37 11.24 -41.40
C PRO A 61 -23.22 11.31 -40.12
N HIS A 62 -24.50 11.53 -40.37
CA HIS A 62 -25.60 11.58 -39.43
C HIS A 62 -25.56 10.38 -38.48
N GLY A 63 -25.81 10.62 -37.20
CA GLY A 63 -25.86 9.61 -36.15
C GLY A 63 -26.73 8.41 -36.51
N GLU A 64 -26.08 7.33 -36.95
CA GLU A 64 -26.65 6.01 -36.85
C GLU A 64 -26.36 5.48 -35.46
N LYS A 65 -27.42 4.99 -34.81
CA LYS A 65 -27.44 4.48 -33.44
C LYS A 65 -26.52 3.25 -33.35
N TRP A 66 -25.23 3.48 -33.10
CA TRP A 66 -24.15 2.48 -33.10
C TRP A 66 -24.39 1.31 -32.12
N TYR A 67 -25.23 1.49 -31.10
CA TYR A 67 -25.62 0.47 -30.13
C TYR A 67 -26.68 -0.55 -30.64
N ARG A 68 -27.20 -0.40 -31.87
CA ARG A 68 -28.12 -1.38 -32.48
C ARG A 68 -27.42 -2.60 -33.05
N ASN A 69 -26.08 -2.60 -33.13
CA ASN A 69 -25.37 -3.77 -33.61
C ASN A 69 -25.37 -4.84 -32.50
N PRO A 70 -26.04 -5.98 -32.69
CA PRO A 70 -26.20 -6.98 -31.62
C PRO A 70 -24.86 -7.46 -31.08
N TRP A 71 -23.82 -7.48 -31.92
CA TRP A 71 -22.45 -7.79 -31.55
C TRP A 71 -21.83 -6.81 -30.54
N ILE A 72 -22.18 -5.52 -30.56
CA ILE A 72 -21.66 -4.54 -29.60
C ILE A 72 -22.31 -4.73 -28.23
N LEU A 73 -23.59 -5.10 -28.17
CA LEU A 73 -24.26 -5.45 -26.92
C LEU A 73 -23.71 -6.77 -26.35
N VAL A 74 -23.39 -7.74 -27.21
CA VAL A 74 -22.76 -9.01 -26.81
C VAL A 74 -21.34 -8.78 -26.28
N THR A 75 -20.52 -7.94 -26.89
CA THR A 75 -19.16 -7.67 -26.37
C THR A 75 -19.19 -6.91 -25.05
N ILE A 76 -20.10 -5.95 -24.87
CA ILE A 76 -20.29 -5.25 -23.59
C ILE A 76 -20.81 -6.22 -22.52
N ALA A 77 -21.77 -7.10 -22.86
CA ALA A 77 -22.27 -8.12 -21.94
C ALA A 77 -21.16 -9.13 -21.56
N ILE A 78 -20.34 -9.56 -22.51
CA ILE A 78 -19.17 -10.42 -22.25
C ILE A 78 -18.15 -9.70 -21.38
N PHE A 79 -17.80 -8.44 -21.66
CA PHE A 79 -16.89 -7.66 -20.82
C PHE A 79 -17.46 -7.37 -19.43
N ALA A 80 -18.78 -7.21 -19.31
CA ALA A 80 -19.43 -7.05 -18.01
C ALA A 80 -19.41 -8.37 -17.22
N LEU A 81 -19.68 -9.50 -17.85
CA LEU A 81 -19.60 -10.83 -17.23
C LEU A 81 -18.16 -11.25 -16.91
N PHE A 82 -17.22 -10.94 -17.79
CA PHE A 82 -15.78 -11.21 -17.62
C PHE A 82 -15.16 -10.24 -16.62
N GLY A 83 -15.54 -8.96 -16.65
CA GLY A 83 -15.16 -7.95 -15.67
C GLY A 83 -15.71 -8.28 -14.27
N MET A 84 -16.93 -8.80 -14.19
CA MET A 84 -17.54 -9.28 -12.94
C MET A 84 -16.86 -10.56 -12.43
N TRP A 85 -16.38 -11.44 -13.31
CA TRP A 85 -15.53 -12.59 -12.96
C TRP A 85 -14.14 -12.16 -12.46
N VAL A 86 -13.54 -11.11 -13.04
CA VAL A 86 -12.24 -10.56 -12.62
C VAL A 86 -12.34 -9.85 -11.26
N LEU A 87 -13.45 -9.17 -10.94
CA LEU A 87 -13.64 -8.50 -9.64
C LEU A 87 -13.83 -9.47 -8.46
N GLN A 88 -14.31 -10.70 -8.70
CA GLN A 88 -14.42 -11.71 -7.64
C GLN A 88 -13.08 -12.34 -7.22
N LYS A 89 -11.98 -12.02 -7.90
CA LYS A 89 -10.64 -12.60 -7.68
C LYS A 89 -9.61 -11.61 -7.15
N ILE A 90 -10.02 -10.51 -6.52
CA ILE A 90 -9.13 -9.78 -5.59
C ILE A 90 -9.18 -10.50 -4.23
N SER A 91 -8.78 -11.78 -4.20
CA SER A 91 -8.45 -12.43 -2.94
C SER A 91 -7.04 -12.00 -2.58
N ILE A 92 -6.87 -11.36 -1.42
CA ILE A 92 -5.52 -11.11 -0.90
C ILE A 92 -4.81 -12.46 -0.81
N ASN A 93 -3.73 -12.61 -1.58
CA ASN A 93 -2.92 -13.81 -1.57
C ASN A 93 -2.27 -13.94 -0.19
N HIS A 94 -2.15 -15.17 0.28
CA HIS A 94 -1.55 -15.52 1.56
C HIS A 94 -0.21 -14.82 1.86
N ASP A 95 0.61 -14.60 0.82
CA ASP A 95 1.90 -13.92 0.91
C ASP A 95 1.77 -12.41 1.21
N SER A 96 0.68 -11.79 0.77
CA SER A 96 0.42 -10.37 1.02
C SER A 96 0.11 -10.10 2.49
N ALA A 97 -0.53 -11.02 3.21
CA ALA A 97 -0.78 -10.87 4.64
C ALA A 97 0.52 -10.82 5.46
N ALA A 98 1.49 -11.69 5.12
CA ALA A 98 2.80 -11.66 5.75
C ALA A 98 3.58 -10.39 5.42
N HIS A 99 3.52 -9.93 4.17
CA HIS A 99 4.18 -8.70 3.75
C HIS A 99 3.60 -7.46 4.45
N MET A 100 2.28 -7.39 4.64
CA MET A 100 1.66 -6.30 5.39
C MET A 100 2.17 -6.25 6.83
N VAL A 101 2.16 -7.39 7.52
CA VAL A 101 2.70 -7.49 8.89
C VAL A 101 4.19 -7.11 8.94
N GLN A 102 4.99 -7.58 7.98
CA GLN A 102 6.41 -7.21 7.88
C GLN A 102 6.56 -5.70 7.79
N THR A 103 5.91 -5.06 6.83
CA THR A 103 6.10 -3.63 6.55
C THR A 103 5.45 -2.71 7.57
N ALA A 104 4.30 -3.09 8.13
CA ALA A 104 3.51 -2.23 9.02
C ALA A 104 3.95 -2.33 10.48
N VAL A 105 4.51 -3.48 10.88
CA VAL A 105 4.84 -3.78 12.29
C VAL A 105 6.33 -3.96 12.51
N LEU A 106 7.05 -4.61 11.60
CA LEU A 106 8.44 -5.04 11.84
C LEU A 106 9.49 -4.14 11.21
N ASP A 107 9.28 -3.71 9.96
CA ASP A 107 10.25 -2.91 9.22
C ASP A 107 10.40 -1.50 9.80
N GLY A 108 11.65 -1.03 9.89
CA GLY A 108 11.98 0.30 10.37
C GLY A 108 11.85 0.51 11.89
N HIS A 109 11.59 -0.55 12.66
CA HIS A 109 11.49 -0.47 14.12
C HIS A 109 12.68 -1.13 14.82
N ASP A 110 13.47 -0.35 15.54
CA ASP A 110 14.68 -0.83 16.24
C ASP A 110 14.38 -1.91 17.29
N ASP A 111 13.17 -1.88 17.86
CA ASP A 111 12.74 -2.83 18.89
C ASP A 111 12.54 -4.27 18.37
N TYR A 112 12.37 -4.43 17.06
CA TYR A 112 12.10 -5.72 16.40
C TYR A 112 13.20 -6.08 15.40
N LYS A 113 14.41 -5.53 15.54
CA LYS A 113 15.50 -5.70 14.58
C LYS A 113 15.73 -7.17 14.23
N GLY A 114 15.64 -7.49 12.93
CA GLY A 114 15.80 -8.84 12.41
C GLY A 114 14.57 -9.74 12.54
N ALA A 115 13.44 -9.21 13.01
CA ALA A 115 12.17 -9.93 13.00
C ALA A 115 11.65 -10.10 11.57
N THR A 116 11.06 -11.26 11.31
CA THR A 116 10.50 -11.59 9.99
C THR A 116 9.09 -12.14 10.12
N ALA A 117 8.21 -11.75 9.20
CA ALA A 117 6.87 -12.28 9.04
C ALA A 117 6.82 -13.12 7.77
N LYS A 118 6.39 -14.37 7.90
CA LYS A 118 6.24 -15.31 6.77
C LYS A 118 4.90 -16.01 6.84
N TRP A 119 4.30 -16.25 5.69
CA TRP A 119 3.08 -17.04 5.63
C TRP A 119 3.39 -18.53 5.84
N ASN A 120 2.60 -19.20 6.68
CA ASN A 120 2.62 -20.65 6.83
C ASN A 120 1.30 -21.24 6.32
N GLN A 121 1.36 -21.94 5.19
CA GLN A 121 0.21 -22.59 4.56
C GLN A 121 -0.40 -23.70 5.44
N LYS A 122 0.43 -24.48 6.16
CA LYS A 122 -0.05 -25.59 7.00
C LYS A 122 -0.80 -25.10 8.24
N ALA A 123 -0.30 -24.03 8.84
CA ALA A 123 -0.92 -23.41 10.02
C ALA A 123 -2.00 -22.38 9.66
N ASN A 124 -2.15 -22.07 8.36
CA ASN A 124 -3.00 -21.01 7.83
C ASN A 124 -2.86 -19.71 8.63
N SER A 125 -1.61 -19.27 8.83
CA SER A 125 -1.28 -18.12 9.68
C SER A 125 0.01 -17.43 9.28
N VAL A 126 0.10 -16.13 9.54
CA VAL A 126 1.34 -15.36 9.48
C VAL A 126 2.20 -15.70 10.70
N ILE A 127 3.37 -16.27 10.46
CA ILE A 127 4.36 -16.59 11.49
C ILE A 127 5.35 -15.44 11.59
N VAL A 128 5.35 -14.78 12.75
CA VAL A 128 6.31 -13.74 13.12
C VAL A 128 7.42 -14.39 13.94
N THR A 129 8.63 -14.35 13.40
CA THR A 129 9.84 -14.84 14.05
C THR A 129 10.64 -13.65 14.53
N ILE A 130 10.81 -13.52 15.85
CA ILE A 130 11.58 -12.44 16.47
C ILE A 130 12.87 -13.05 17.03
N PRO A 131 14.06 -12.56 16.63
CA PRO A 131 15.30 -13.12 17.13
C PRO A 131 15.46 -12.85 18.62
N ALA A 132 16.09 -13.77 19.36
CA ALA A 132 16.31 -13.62 20.80
C ALA A 132 17.12 -12.35 21.17
N SER A 133 17.91 -11.84 20.23
CA SER A 133 18.66 -10.60 20.36
C SER A 133 17.81 -9.32 20.20
N ALA A 134 16.54 -9.44 19.80
CA ALA A 134 15.67 -8.28 19.63
C ALA A 134 15.37 -7.61 20.97
N PRO A 135 15.40 -6.26 21.05
CA PRO A 135 15.12 -5.54 22.29
C PRO A 135 13.75 -5.85 22.92
N VAL A 136 12.73 -6.19 22.11
CA VAL A 136 11.42 -6.58 22.62
C VAL A 136 11.49 -7.85 23.48
N LEU A 137 12.27 -8.87 23.06
CA LEU A 137 12.39 -10.13 23.80
C LEU A 137 13.37 -10.00 24.96
N GLN A 138 14.44 -9.24 24.80
CA GLN A 138 15.34 -8.93 25.92
C GLN A 138 14.56 -8.24 27.04
N ASN A 139 13.78 -7.21 26.73
CA ASN A 139 12.99 -6.50 27.74
C ASN A 139 11.92 -7.40 28.36
N PHE A 140 11.27 -8.24 27.56
CA PHE A 140 10.30 -9.22 28.03
C PHE A 140 10.91 -10.19 29.07
N GLN A 141 12.10 -10.73 28.81
CA GLN A 141 12.82 -11.61 29.75
C GLN A 141 13.19 -10.91 31.07
N HIS A 142 13.34 -9.59 31.07
CA HIS A 142 13.60 -8.78 32.26
C HIS A 142 12.32 -8.24 32.92
N GLY A 143 11.14 -8.77 32.58
CA GLY A 143 9.85 -8.34 33.14
C GLY A 143 9.33 -7.00 32.62
N LYS A 144 9.97 -6.40 31.60
CA LYS A 144 9.58 -5.10 31.02
C LYS A 144 8.60 -5.31 29.86
N LEU A 145 7.31 -5.39 30.18
CA LEU A 145 6.24 -5.67 29.22
C LEU A 145 5.89 -4.51 28.27
N LYS A 146 6.40 -3.30 28.48
CA LYS A 146 5.98 -2.12 27.69
C LYS A 146 6.18 -2.31 26.19
N LYS A 147 7.35 -2.80 25.75
CA LYS A 147 7.64 -3.04 24.33
C LYS A 147 6.83 -4.21 23.78
N TRP A 148 6.62 -5.24 24.60
CA TRP A 148 5.80 -6.39 24.26
C TRP A 148 4.35 -5.98 24.00
N ASN A 149 3.75 -5.19 24.90
CA ASN A 149 2.37 -4.73 24.76
C ASN A 149 2.19 -3.85 23.52
N THR A 150 3.18 -3.00 23.19
CA THR A 150 3.17 -2.24 21.93
C THR A 150 3.16 -3.16 20.71
N LEU A 151 3.98 -4.21 20.70
CA LEU A 151 3.98 -5.22 19.64
C LEU A 151 2.62 -5.91 19.53
N VAL A 152 2.05 -6.35 20.67
CA VAL A 152 0.74 -7.00 20.72
C VAL A 152 -0.34 -6.09 20.11
N GLN A 153 -0.37 -4.81 20.48
CA GLN A 153 -1.34 -3.85 19.94
C GLN A 153 -1.16 -3.61 18.44
N ALA A 154 0.08 -3.51 17.95
CA ALA A 154 0.37 -3.35 16.54
C ALA A 154 -0.11 -4.57 15.74
N LEU A 155 0.17 -5.78 16.22
CA LEU A 155 -0.27 -7.02 15.60
C LEU A 155 -1.80 -7.22 15.69
N GLN A 156 -2.44 -6.78 16.78
CA GLN A 156 -3.91 -6.77 16.90
C GLN A 156 -4.53 -5.87 15.84
N LYS A 157 -4.04 -4.64 15.71
CA LYS A 157 -4.52 -3.69 14.70
C LYS A 157 -4.38 -4.27 13.29
N GLU A 158 -3.21 -4.82 12.98
CA GLU A 158 -2.95 -5.41 11.66
C GLU A 158 -3.81 -6.64 11.40
N SER A 159 -3.93 -7.55 12.38
CA SER A 159 -4.82 -8.72 12.30
C SER A 159 -6.28 -8.31 12.06
N SER A 160 -6.75 -7.22 12.67
CA SER A 160 -8.10 -6.68 12.45
C SER A 160 -8.26 -6.11 11.03
N GLN A 161 -7.24 -5.43 10.51
CA GLN A 161 -7.27 -4.90 9.13
C GLN A 161 -7.28 -6.05 8.12
N ILE A 162 -6.45 -7.06 8.33
CA ILE A 162 -6.42 -8.27 7.51
C ILE A 162 -7.77 -9.00 7.57
N ALA A 163 -8.40 -9.09 8.73
CA ALA A 163 -9.72 -9.71 8.89
C ALA A 163 -10.80 -8.99 8.07
N GLY A 164 -10.79 -7.65 8.05
CA GLY A 164 -11.71 -6.87 7.22
C GLY A 164 -11.59 -7.17 5.72
N LEU A 165 -10.44 -7.68 5.27
CA LEU A 165 -10.17 -8.05 3.88
C LEU A 165 -10.44 -9.54 3.63
N ASN A 166 -9.89 -10.40 4.48
CA ASN A 166 -10.08 -11.84 4.46
C ASN A 166 -9.81 -12.45 5.85
N ASN A 167 -10.89 -12.85 6.54
CA ASN A 167 -10.82 -13.51 7.85
C ASN A 167 -9.92 -14.75 7.87
N GLY A 168 -9.85 -15.49 6.76
CA GLY A 168 -9.09 -16.73 6.65
C GLY A 168 -7.57 -16.56 6.75
N VAL A 169 -7.04 -15.34 6.59
CA VAL A 169 -5.59 -15.06 6.65
C VAL A 169 -5.21 -14.10 7.78
N SER A 170 -6.16 -13.76 8.65
CA SER A 170 -5.97 -12.82 9.76
C SER A 170 -5.29 -13.41 11.00
N ASN A 171 -5.00 -14.72 10.99
CA ASN A 171 -4.35 -15.40 12.11
C ASN A 171 -2.84 -15.08 12.09
N ILE A 172 -2.35 -14.45 13.14
CA ILE A 172 -0.95 -14.10 13.33
C ILE A 172 -0.44 -14.84 14.57
N GLN A 173 0.72 -15.48 14.44
CA GLN A 173 1.39 -16.20 15.52
C GLN A 173 2.83 -15.71 15.66
N VAL A 174 3.24 -15.41 16.88
CA VAL A 174 4.63 -15.12 17.23
C VAL A 174 5.22 -16.35 17.89
N LEU A 175 6.36 -16.83 17.37
CA LEU A 175 7.06 -18.00 17.90
C LEU A 175 8.18 -17.61 18.87
N ASN A 176 8.40 -18.47 19.87
CA ASN A 176 9.58 -18.37 20.72
C ASN A 176 10.85 -18.69 19.89
N PRO A 177 11.87 -17.82 19.86
CA PRO A 177 13.12 -18.10 19.15
C PRO A 177 13.95 -19.25 19.71
N GLN A 178 13.81 -19.59 21.00
CA GLN A 178 14.55 -20.69 21.62
C GLN A 178 13.88 -22.04 21.39
N SER A 179 12.56 -22.02 21.29
CA SER A 179 11.76 -23.20 21.01
C SER A 179 10.78 -22.83 19.92
N HIS A 180 11.23 -22.86 18.67
CA HIS A 180 10.47 -22.54 17.45
C HIS A 180 9.15 -23.33 17.26
N ARG A 181 8.76 -24.14 18.26
CA ARG A 181 7.51 -24.90 18.34
C ARG A 181 6.50 -24.30 19.33
N HIS A 182 6.93 -23.39 20.21
CA HIS A 182 6.05 -22.75 21.19
C HIS A 182 5.62 -21.39 20.68
N VAL A 183 4.31 -21.24 20.52
CA VAL A 183 3.66 -19.96 20.26
C VAL A 183 3.70 -19.15 21.55
N ILE A 184 4.15 -17.91 21.47
CA ILE A 184 4.18 -16.97 22.61
C ILE A 184 3.10 -15.89 22.48
N LEU A 185 2.58 -15.67 21.28
CA LEU A 185 1.46 -14.78 21.05
C LEU A 185 0.65 -15.31 19.87
N GLN A 186 -0.66 -15.35 20.01
CA GLN A 186 -1.58 -15.67 18.93
C GLN A 186 -2.70 -14.65 18.87
N ILE A 187 -2.93 -14.09 17.69
CA ILE A 187 -3.97 -13.11 17.43
C ILE A 187 -4.79 -13.57 16.23
N LYS A 188 -6.11 -13.62 16.38
CA LYS A 188 -7.07 -14.01 15.35
C LYS A 188 -8.07 -12.90 15.16
N SER A 189 -8.10 -12.34 13.96
CA SER A 189 -9.05 -11.28 13.57
C SER A 189 -9.10 -10.11 14.56
N GLY A 190 -7.93 -9.65 14.98
CA GLY A 190 -7.76 -8.56 15.95
C GLY A 190 -7.94 -8.94 17.42
N LYS A 191 -8.33 -10.18 17.73
CA LYS A 191 -8.48 -10.67 19.10
C LYS A 191 -7.25 -11.47 19.52
N VAL A 192 -6.70 -11.18 20.69
CA VAL A 192 -5.65 -12.02 21.30
C VAL A 192 -6.30 -13.32 21.74
N ALA A 193 -5.86 -14.42 21.13
CA ALA A 193 -6.29 -15.77 21.48
C ALA A 193 -5.37 -16.40 22.54
N TYR A 194 -4.10 -16.01 22.57
CA TYR A 194 -3.12 -16.45 23.56
C TYR A 194 -2.00 -15.41 23.65
N ASN A 195 -1.53 -15.13 24.87
CA ASN A 195 -0.42 -14.22 25.11
C ASN A 195 0.36 -14.65 26.35
N VAL A 196 1.64 -15.01 26.15
CA VAL A 196 2.50 -15.50 27.24
C VAL A 196 2.70 -14.48 28.36
N SER A 197 2.49 -13.18 28.11
CA SER A 197 2.59 -12.17 29.16
C SER A 197 1.46 -12.21 30.18
N ASP A 198 0.36 -12.89 29.86
CA ASP A 198 -0.79 -12.99 30.77
C ASP A 198 -0.50 -14.00 31.90
N ASP A 199 0.52 -14.84 31.73
CA ASP A 199 0.98 -15.86 32.68
C ASP A 199 2.22 -15.42 33.52
N LEU A 200 2.69 -14.18 33.34
CA LEU A 200 3.86 -13.60 34.04
C LEU A 200 3.43 -12.68 35.19
#